data_AF-A0A7S2FLR4-F1
#
_entry.id   AF-A0A7S2FLR4-F1
#
_cell.length_a   1.000
_cell.length_b   1.000
_cell.length_c   1.000
_cell.angle_alpha   90.00
_cell.angle_beta   90.00
_cell.angle_gamma   90.00
#
_symmetry.space_group_name_H-M   'P 1'
#
loop_
_entity.id
_entity.type
_entity.pdbx_description
1 polymer ?
#
loop_
_entity_poly.entity_id
_entity_poly.type
_entity_poly.pdbx_seq_one_letter_code
_entity_poly.pdbx_strand_id
1 'polypeptide(L)'
;KFILRNRGNFDNLPLRTQDGGATWYPLHSVTPIVSSIRKLSYSWSGKTLVLFGNGGVQSTGHPHTAYLWKTMDDGDTWTDETGDGGDDGGFIVTNNAGMNQWYGTTLYFASMGQGIFAKEME
;
A
#
# COMPACT_ATOMS: atom_id res chain seq x y z
N LYS A 1 -10.03 12.46 -8.36
CA LYS A 1 -10.53 11.36 -7.50
C LYS A 1 -10.40 10.06 -8.27
N PHE A 2 -9.58 9.15 -7.75
CA PHE A 2 -8.96 8.08 -8.50
C PHE A 2 -9.87 6.88 -8.64
N ILE A 3 -9.88 6.32 -9.84
CA ILE A 3 -10.35 4.96 -10.07
C ILE A 3 -9.10 4.21 -10.47
N LEU A 4 -8.87 3.04 -9.89
CA LEU A 4 -7.76 2.16 -10.24
C LEU A 4 -8.33 1.03 -11.07
N ARG A 5 -7.75 0.78 -12.24
CA ARG A 5 -8.16 -0.34 -13.09
C ARG A 5 -6.97 -1.25 -13.35
N ASN A 6 -7.04 -2.48 -12.85
CA ASN A 6 -6.15 -3.55 -13.31
C ASN A 6 -6.73 -4.10 -14.62
N ARG A 7 -6.17 -3.69 -15.77
CA ARG A 7 -6.43 -4.37 -17.05
C ARG A 7 -5.22 -5.25 -17.31
N GLY A 8 -5.42 -6.56 -17.39
CA GLY A 8 -4.35 -7.57 -17.47
C GLY A 8 -3.39 -7.52 -18.68
N ASN A 9 -3.34 -6.42 -19.44
CA ASN A 9 -2.50 -6.25 -20.64
C ASN A 9 -1.56 -5.02 -20.59
N PHE A 10 -1.44 -4.31 -19.47
CA PHE A 10 -0.40 -3.30 -19.26
C PHE A 10 0.39 -3.62 -17.98
N ASP A 11 1.50 -4.35 -18.11
CA ASP A 11 2.61 -4.51 -17.14
C ASP A 11 2.29 -4.62 -15.63
N ASN A 12 1.12 -5.14 -15.25
CA ASN A 12 0.63 -5.22 -13.85
C ASN A 12 0.60 -3.88 -13.08
N LEU A 13 0.81 -2.75 -13.76
CA LEU A 13 0.83 -1.44 -13.12
C LEU A 13 -0.59 -0.90 -12.93
N PRO A 14 -0.91 -0.33 -11.76
CA PRO A 14 -2.14 0.43 -11.57
C PRO A 14 -2.16 1.60 -12.54
N LEU A 15 -3.33 1.89 -13.05
CA LEU A 15 -3.56 3.06 -13.88
C LEU A 15 -4.14 4.18 -13.02
N ARG A 16 -3.65 5.39 -13.22
CA ARG A 16 -4.16 6.63 -12.61
C ARG A 16 -4.88 7.50 -13.63
N THR A 17 -5.83 8.29 -13.15
CA THR A 17 -6.55 9.31 -13.93
C THR A 17 -6.69 10.58 -13.10
N GLN A 18 -6.58 11.74 -13.75
CA GLN A 18 -6.79 13.05 -13.14
C GLN A 18 -8.03 13.78 -13.68
N ASP A 19 -8.68 13.23 -14.71
CA ASP A 19 -9.77 13.87 -15.46
C ASP A 19 -11.08 13.08 -15.38
N GLY A 20 -11.27 12.33 -14.28
CA GLY A 20 -12.50 11.55 -14.06
C GLY A 20 -12.59 10.29 -14.92
N GLY A 21 -11.47 9.80 -15.45
CA GLY A 21 -11.40 8.56 -16.22
C GLY A 21 -11.46 8.75 -17.74
N ALA A 22 -11.34 9.99 -18.24
CA ALA A 22 -11.22 10.24 -19.67
C ALA A 22 -9.83 9.83 -20.20
N THR A 23 -8.77 10.05 -19.43
CA THR A 23 -7.42 9.58 -19.70
C THR A 23 -6.84 8.78 -18.54
N TRP A 24 -5.93 7.86 -18.88
CA TRP A 24 -5.35 6.88 -17.96
C TRP A 24 -3.87 6.72 -18.22
N TYR A 25 -3.07 6.82 -17.15
CA TYR A 25 -1.61 6.75 -17.21
C TYR A 25 -1.11 5.64 -16.27
N PRO A 26 -0.12 4.83 -16.66
CA PRO A 26 0.51 3.88 -15.75
C PRO A 26 1.18 4.59 -14.57
N LEU A 27 1.04 4.03 -13.37
CA LEU A 27 1.65 4.56 -12.15
C LEU A 27 3.08 4.05 -11.99
N HIS A 28 4.01 4.51 -12.83
CA HIS A 28 5.38 3.99 -12.86
C HIS A 28 6.16 4.15 -11.56
N SER A 29 5.82 5.14 -10.73
CA SER A 29 6.42 5.39 -9.40
C SER A 29 6.34 4.20 -8.45
N VAL A 30 5.41 3.26 -8.67
CA VAL A 30 5.22 2.07 -7.85
C VAL A 30 6.16 0.91 -8.21
N THR A 31 6.69 0.92 -9.44
CA THR A 31 7.52 -0.15 -10.01
C THR A 31 8.77 -0.48 -9.18
N PRO A 32 9.51 0.50 -8.62
CA PRO A 32 10.67 0.22 -7.79
C PRO A 32 10.33 -0.42 -6.44
N ILE A 33 9.06 -0.35 -6.03
CA ILE A 33 8.63 -0.54 -4.64
C ILE A 33 7.99 -1.92 -4.46
N VAL A 34 7.23 -2.39 -5.45
CA VAL A 34 6.55 -3.68 -5.36
C VAL A 34 6.59 -4.44 -6.68
N SER A 35 6.91 -5.73 -6.60
CA SER A 35 6.94 -6.65 -7.75
C SER A 35 5.54 -7.16 -8.14
N SER A 36 4.56 -7.06 -7.24
CA SER A 36 3.17 -7.37 -7.54
C SER A 36 2.25 -6.53 -6.66
N ILE A 37 1.27 -5.87 -7.28
CA ILE A 37 0.31 -5.03 -6.56
C ILE A 37 -0.92 -5.86 -6.26
N ARG A 38 -1.22 -5.97 -4.97
CA ARG A 38 -2.35 -6.77 -4.49
C ARG A 38 -3.54 -5.90 -4.17
N LYS A 39 -3.36 -4.84 -3.39
CA LYS A 39 -4.45 -3.97 -2.93
C LYS A 39 -4.05 -2.52 -2.84
N LEU A 40 -5.00 -1.67 -3.21
CA LEU A 40 -4.92 -0.23 -3.09
C LEU A 40 -6.22 0.26 -2.43
N SER A 41 -6.12 1.23 -1.53
CA SER A 41 -7.30 1.75 -0.82
C SER A 41 -7.12 3.22 -0.44
N TYR A 42 -8.14 4.03 -0.71
CA TYR A 42 -8.17 5.42 -0.29
C TYR A 42 -8.75 5.57 1.12
N SER A 43 -8.18 6.50 1.89
CA SER A 43 -8.80 6.98 3.11
C SER A 43 -10.14 7.65 2.84
N TRP A 44 -10.93 7.84 3.89
CA TRP A 44 -12.24 8.51 3.76
C TRP A 44 -12.13 9.94 3.26
N SER A 45 -11.08 10.66 3.65
CA SER A 45 -10.82 12.02 3.17
C SER A 45 -10.43 12.04 1.69
N GLY A 46 -9.95 10.90 1.16
CA GLY A 46 -9.39 10.78 -0.17
C GLY A 46 -7.99 11.40 -0.33
N LYS A 47 -7.39 11.89 0.76
CA LYS A 47 -6.04 12.48 0.75
C LYS A 47 -4.94 11.43 0.76
N THR A 48 -5.23 10.26 1.31
CA THR A 48 -4.23 9.21 1.48
C THR A 48 -4.63 7.98 0.69
N LEU A 49 -3.71 7.49 -0.15
CA LEU A 49 -3.80 6.19 -0.79
C LEU A 49 -2.76 5.27 -0.15
N VAL A 50 -3.19 4.07 0.23
CA VAL A 50 -2.29 3.03 0.68
C VAL A 50 -2.22 1.90 -0.31
N LEU A 51 -1.00 1.39 -0.48
CA LEU A 51 -0.66 0.19 -1.21
C LEU A 51 -0.28 -0.89 -0.20
N PHE A 52 -0.90 -2.06 -0.34
CA PHE A 52 -0.73 -3.15 0.60
C PHE A 52 -0.65 -4.49 -0.11
N GLY A 53 0.19 -5.37 0.42
CA GLY A 53 0.35 -6.71 -0.11
C GLY A 53 1.34 -7.55 0.69
N ASN A 54 1.65 -8.72 0.13
CA ASN A 54 2.49 -9.74 0.75
C ASN A 54 3.64 -10.10 -0.18
N GLY A 55 4.72 -10.65 0.38
CA GLY A 55 5.92 -11.04 -0.35
C GLY A 55 6.91 -9.89 -0.54
N GLY A 56 6.85 -8.88 0.33
CA GLY A 56 7.90 -7.86 0.47
C GLY A 56 9.08 -8.38 1.30
N VAL A 57 10.11 -7.54 1.41
CA VAL A 57 11.30 -7.77 2.23
C VAL A 57 11.41 -6.60 3.20
N GLN A 58 11.29 -6.86 4.50
CA GLN A 58 11.48 -5.83 5.52
C GLN A 58 12.91 -5.84 6.06
N SER A 59 13.48 -7.02 6.30
CA SER A 59 14.86 -7.21 6.77
C SER A 59 15.39 -8.59 6.40
N THR A 60 16.68 -8.86 6.65
CA THR A 60 17.26 -10.20 6.49
C THR A 60 16.55 -11.25 7.34
N GLY A 61 16.05 -10.89 8.53
CA GLY A 61 15.29 -11.78 9.40
C GLY A 61 13.85 -12.00 8.97
N HIS A 62 13.32 -11.10 8.14
CA HIS A 62 11.95 -11.13 7.64
C HIS A 62 11.92 -10.90 6.11
N PRO A 63 12.36 -11.89 5.31
CA PRO A 63 12.49 -11.76 3.86
C PRO A 63 11.19 -11.99 3.06
N HIS A 64 10.07 -12.23 3.75
CA HIS A 64 8.77 -12.54 3.15
C HIS A 64 7.60 -11.87 3.87
N THR A 65 7.74 -10.58 4.20
CA THR A 65 6.73 -9.86 4.98
C THR A 65 5.59 -9.31 4.14
N ALA A 66 4.49 -8.98 4.81
CA ALA A 66 3.58 -7.96 4.32
C ALA A 66 4.29 -6.61 4.24
N TYR A 67 3.83 -5.77 3.31
CA TYR A 67 4.33 -4.41 3.11
C TYR A 67 3.17 -3.41 3.14
N LEU A 68 3.45 -2.20 3.59
CA LEU A 68 2.54 -1.06 3.57
C LEU A 68 3.27 0.15 3.03
N TRP A 69 2.73 0.75 1.97
CA TRP A 69 3.23 1.99 1.40
C TRP A 69 2.10 3.01 1.33
N LYS A 70 2.46 4.28 1.50
CA LYS A 70 1.51 5.39 1.51
C LYS A 70 1.89 6.45 0.49
N THR A 71 0.90 7.09 -0.11
CA THR A 71 1.07 8.32 -0.88
C THR A 71 -0.01 9.33 -0.50
N MET A 72 0.35 10.62 -0.53
CA MET A 72 -0.56 11.76 -0.34
C MET A 72 -0.52 12.74 -1.52
N ASP A 73 0.19 12.39 -2.59
CA ASP A 73 0.41 13.19 -3.79
C ASP A 73 -0.01 12.39 -5.05
N ASP A 74 -1.12 11.68 -4.93
CA ASP A 74 -1.73 10.96 -6.05
C ASP A 74 -0.82 9.89 -6.68
N GLY A 75 0.09 9.35 -5.87
CA GLY A 75 1.03 8.30 -6.22
C GLY A 75 2.26 8.80 -6.96
N ASP A 76 2.58 10.10 -6.95
CA ASP A 76 3.86 10.57 -7.48
C ASP A 76 5.03 10.12 -6.59
N THR A 77 4.86 10.18 -5.27
CA THR A 77 5.83 9.67 -4.29
C THR A 77 5.18 8.71 -3.30
N TRP A 78 6.00 7.83 -2.72
CA TRP A 78 5.55 6.80 -1.79
C TRP A 78 6.46 6.75 -0.56
N THR A 79 5.85 6.67 0.61
CA THR A 79 6.51 6.45 1.91
C THR A 79 6.37 4.99 2.30
N ASP A 80 7.48 4.36 2.72
CA ASP A 80 7.46 3.02 3.31
C ASP A 80 6.94 3.12 4.75
N GLU A 81 5.85 2.44 5.03
CA GLU A 81 5.22 2.38 6.34
C GLU A 81 5.36 0.98 6.96
N THR A 82 6.08 0.07 6.29
CA THR A 82 6.31 -1.33 6.70
C THR A 82 7.20 -1.41 7.93
N GLY A 83 8.19 -0.52 8.02
CA GLY A 83 9.31 -0.59 8.95
C GLY A 83 9.28 0.39 10.13
N ASP A 84 8.19 1.14 10.34
CA ASP A 84 8.10 2.27 11.28
C ASP A 84 8.18 1.92 12.79
N GLY A 85 8.87 0.84 13.15
CA GLY A 85 9.09 0.37 14.53
C GLY A 85 10.55 0.00 14.79
N GLY A 86 11.46 0.98 14.78
CA GLY A 86 12.78 0.93 15.42
C GLY A 86 13.73 -0.23 15.06
N ASP A 87 14.86 -0.26 15.79
CA ASP A 87 16.01 -1.14 15.55
C ASP A 87 15.74 -2.65 15.77
N ASP A 88 14.58 -3.01 16.32
CA ASP A 88 14.19 -4.39 16.71
C ASP A 88 13.14 -5.04 15.78
N GLY A 89 13.10 -4.64 14.52
CA GLY A 89 12.40 -5.42 13.49
C GLY A 89 11.06 -4.87 13.03
N GLY A 90 10.82 -3.56 13.11
CA GLY A 90 9.76 -2.87 12.38
C GLY A 90 8.30 -3.27 12.67
N PHE A 91 7.38 -2.46 12.15
CA PHE A 91 5.96 -2.51 12.51
C PHE A 91 5.25 -3.77 11.99
N ILE A 92 5.63 -4.28 10.81
CA ILE A 92 4.97 -5.42 10.14
C ILE A 92 6.02 -6.51 9.81
N VAL A 93 6.11 -7.55 10.65
CA VAL A 93 6.99 -8.73 10.43
C VAL A 93 6.22 -9.97 9.97
N THR A 94 4.91 -9.87 9.83
CA THR A 94 4.05 -11.01 9.45
C THR A 94 4.21 -11.39 7.99
N ASN A 95 4.12 -12.68 7.68
CA ASN A 95 4.19 -13.19 6.31
C ASN A 95 2.91 -12.91 5.50
N ASN A 96 1.82 -12.55 6.17
CA ASN A 96 0.57 -12.28 5.51
C ASN A 96 -0.24 -11.27 6.31
N ALA A 97 -0.66 -10.22 5.63
CA ALA A 97 -1.67 -9.33 6.15
C ALA A 97 -2.82 -9.18 5.16
N GLY A 98 -4.01 -9.01 5.73
CA GLY A 98 -5.27 -9.02 4.99
C GLY A 98 -6.28 -8.05 5.59
N MET A 99 -7.28 -7.72 4.76
CA MET A 99 -8.42 -6.85 5.08
C MET A 99 -8.01 -5.50 5.66
N ASN A 100 -7.84 -4.51 4.78
CA ASN A 100 -7.64 -3.13 5.16
C ASN A 100 -8.97 -2.36 5.15
N GLN A 101 -9.30 -1.73 6.27
CA GLN A 101 -10.48 -0.88 6.42
C GLN A 101 -10.06 0.48 6.98
N TRP A 102 -10.75 1.52 6.53
CA TRP A 102 -10.54 2.88 6.99
C TRP A 102 -11.65 3.30 7.93
N TYR A 103 -11.28 4.00 9.01
CA TYR A 103 -12.20 4.80 9.80
C TYR A 103 -11.57 6.16 10.05
N GLY A 104 -12.12 7.20 9.42
CA GLY A 104 -11.47 8.52 9.38
C GLY A 104 -10.10 8.46 8.71
N THR A 105 -9.07 8.83 9.47
CA THR A 105 -7.66 8.93 9.11
C THR A 105 -6.84 7.71 9.53
N THR A 106 -7.46 6.76 10.24
CA THR A 106 -6.82 5.55 10.73
C THR A 106 -7.05 4.37 9.79
N LEU A 107 -5.98 3.66 9.45
CA LEU A 107 -5.99 2.39 8.73
C LEU A 107 -6.00 1.23 9.73
N TYR A 108 -6.94 0.32 9.58
CA TYR A 108 -7.01 -0.94 10.31
C TYR A 108 -6.72 -2.10 9.39
N PHE A 109 -5.88 -3.04 9.81
CA PHE A 109 -5.61 -4.26 9.05
C PHE A 109 -5.26 -5.44 9.94
N ALA A 110 -5.65 -6.63 9.50
CA ALA A 110 -5.35 -7.87 10.19
C ALA A 110 -4.05 -8.49 9.67
N SER A 111 -3.36 -9.22 10.55
CA SER A 111 -2.14 -9.95 10.24
C SER A 111 -2.23 -11.40 10.66
N MET A 112 -1.41 -12.25 10.05
CA MET A 112 -1.20 -13.61 10.50
C MET A 112 -0.13 -13.61 11.59
N GLY A 113 -0.56 -13.66 12.86
CA GLY A 113 0.33 -13.84 14.01
C GLY A 113 0.72 -12.59 14.79
N GLN A 114 0.42 -11.38 14.32
CA GLN A 114 0.62 -10.13 15.09
C GLN A 114 -0.70 -9.43 15.49
N GLY A 115 -1.85 -10.07 15.24
CA GLY A 115 -3.17 -9.52 15.57
C GLY A 115 -3.67 -8.48 14.58
N ILE A 116 -4.39 -7.49 15.08
CA ILE A 116 -4.95 -6.37 14.30
C ILE A 116 -4.13 -5.11 14.61
N PHE A 117 -3.72 -4.42 13.55
CA PHE A 117 -3.05 -3.14 13.63
C PHE A 117 -4.03 -2.00 13.41
N ALA A 118 -3.74 -0.86 14.05
CA ALA A 118 -4.36 0.43 13.78
C ALA A 118 -3.23 1.45 13.63
N LYS A 119 -3.17 2.17 12.51
CA LYS A 119 -2.16 3.20 12.25
C LYS A 119 -2.82 4.48 11.77
N GLU A 120 -2.44 5.60 12.39
CA GLU A 120 -2.84 6.93 11.91
C GLU A 120 -2.02 7.30 10.67
N MET A 121 -2.71 7.68 9.60
CA MET A 121 -2.09 7.85 8.27
C MET A 121 -2.14 9.29 7.74
N GLU A 122 -2.79 10.21 8.46
CA GLU A 122 -2.95 11.64 8.11
C GLU A 122 -2.61 12.55 9.29
#